data_AF-A0A1H0G4I6-F1
#
_entry.id   AF-A0A1H0G4I6-F1
#
_cell.length_a   1.000
_cell.length_b   1.000
_cell.length_c   1.000
_cell.angle_alpha   90.00
_cell.angle_beta   90.00
_cell.angle_gamma   90.00
#
_symmetry.space_group_name_H-M   'P 1'
#
loop_
_entity.id
_entity.type
_entity.pdbx_description
1 polymer ?
#
loop_
_entity_poly.entity_id
_entity_poly.type
_entity_poly.pdbx_seq_one_letter_code
_entity_poly.pdbx_strand_id
1 'polypeptide(L)'
;MTVTVTAIPMMICRRILRFGVPHIYSKLNLTQDAREFVAMVRQELEHELLLLNETIPRNEKVRILRRGENRISLTPFKPAPEPKGLTAIKSEIGQRSPMTGLPDVLKEAALDTGLLDAFETSAYRVALSKAVLDQPLLLCLYGLGTNAGLKRVAGATTDASYEELLHVHRSFVHAGALREACARVANATLAIRNAVVLGDAGTACASDSTKFGAWDRNLMTEWHARYGGRGVLIYWHVEKRATCVYSQLKRCSSSEVASMIEGVLRHCTDLGNPTAICRQPRAERGRFRLLPVARL
;
A
#
# COMPACT_ATOMS: atom_id res chain seq x y z
N MET A 1 -15.15 -20.27 31.59
CA MET A 1 -15.96 -19.21 30.95
C MET A 1 -16.08 -19.53 29.47
N THR A 2 -17.27 -19.97 29.10
CA THR A 2 -17.69 -20.40 27.76
C THR A 2 -17.81 -19.19 26.85
N VAL A 3 -17.13 -19.18 25.70
CA VAL A 3 -17.33 -18.17 24.65
C VAL A 3 -18.09 -18.83 23.51
N THR A 4 -19.37 -18.47 23.42
CA THR A 4 -20.29 -18.76 22.33
C THR A 4 -19.84 -18.03 21.06
N VAL A 5 -19.57 -18.79 20.00
CA VAL A 5 -19.33 -18.25 18.65
C VAL A 5 -20.68 -18.07 17.97
N THR A 6 -21.18 -16.84 17.96
CA THR A 6 -22.37 -16.46 17.20
C THR A 6 -22.05 -16.45 15.71
N ALA A 7 -22.79 -17.27 14.97
CA ALA A 7 -22.83 -17.33 13.53
C ALA A 7 -23.55 -16.11 12.92
N ILE A 8 -23.33 -15.92 11.61
CA ILE A 8 -24.03 -15.03 10.64
C ILE A 8 -23.26 -13.72 10.37
N PRO A 9 -22.79 -13.47 9.12
CA PRO A 9 -23.60 -13.56 7.91
C PRO A 9 -22.99 -14.43 6.80
N MET A 10 -23.49 -15.66 6.67
CA MET A 10 -23.09 -16.62 5.63
C MET A 10 -24.05 -16.64 4.41
N MET A 11 -25.01 -15.71 4.31
CA MET A 11 -26.06 -15.76 3.28
C MET A 11 -25.82 -14.89 2.05
N ILE A 12 -24.97 -13.86 2.10
CA ILE A 12 -24.70 -13.01 0.91
C ILE A 12 -23.60 -13.61 0.00
N CYS A 13 -22.73 -14.47 0.55
CA CYS A 13 -21.66 -15.13 -0.21
C CYS A 13 -22.12 -16.31 -1.09
N ARG A 14 -23.35 -16.83 -0.92
CA ARG A 14 -23.77 -18.09 -1.56
C ARG A 14 -24.00 -18.02 -3.08
N ARG A 15 -24.18 -16.83 -3.67
CA ARG A 15 -24.57 -16.71 -5.09
C ARG A 15 -23.41 -16.37 -6.05
N ILE A 16 -22.33 -15.76 -5.56
CA ILE A 16 -21.16 -15.40 -6.39
C ILE A 16 -20.05 -16.48 -6.31
N LEU A 17 -20.01 -17.30 -5.26
CA LEU A 17 -18.93 -18.28 -5.03
C LEU A 17 -19.14 -19.68 -5.65
N ARG A 18 -20.28 -19.97 -6.28
CA ARG A 18 -20.58 -21.35 -6.73
C ARG A 18 -19.89 -21.81 -8.01
N PHE A 19 -19.37 -20.89 -8.84
CA PHE A 19 -18.84 -21.26 -10.17
C PHE A 19 -17.30 -21.29 -10.27
N GLY A 20 -16.55 -20.88 -9.24
CA GLY A 20 -15.08 -20.79 -9.31
C GLY A 20 -14.29 -21.59 -8.26
N VAL A 21 -14.92 -21.98 -7.15
CA VAL A 21 -14.21 -22.58 -6.00
C VAL A 21 -13.66 -23.99 -6.30
N PRO A 22 -14.40 -24.94 -6.89
CA PRO A 22 -13.89 -26.30 -7.11
C PRO A 22 -12.67 -26.34 -8.06
N HIS A 23 -12.68 -25.48 -9.08
CA HIS A 23 -11.61 -25.35 -10.06
C HIS A 23 -10.31 -24.81 -9.46
N ILE A 24 -10.43 -23.82 -8.57
CA ILE A 24 -9.27 -23.24 -7.87
C ILE A 24 -8.65 -24.27 -6.92
N TYR A 25 -9.47 -25.02 -6.18
CA TYR A 25 -8.98 -26.05 -5.26
C TYR A 25 -8.29 -27.18 -6.02
N SER A 26 -8.85 -27.63 -7.15
CA SER A 26 -8.20 -28.60 -8.03
C SER A 26 -6.87 -28.10 -8.58
N LYS A 27 -6.77 -26.84 -9.03
CA LYS A 27 -5.51 -26.24 -9.49
C LYS A 27 -4.45 -26.10 -8.40
N LEU A 28 -4.87 -25.98 -7.14
CA LEU A 28 -3.99 -25.88 -5.97
C LEU A 28 -3.71 -27.25 -5.35
N ASN A 29 -4.16 -28.35 -5.96
CA ASN A 29 -4.10 -29.70 -5.40
C ASN A 29 -4.69 -29.81 -3.98
N LEU A 30 -5.75 -29.06 -3.70
CA LEU A 30 -6.48 -29.07 -2.42
C LEU A 30 -7.75 -29.92 -2.55
N THR A 31 -8.09 -30.65 -1.49
CA THR A 31 -9.34 -31.42 -1.44
C THR A 31 -10.55 -30.50 -1.53
N GLN A 32 -11.58 -30.95 -2.26
CA GLN A 32 -12.86 -30.27 -2.37
C GLN A 32 -13.79 -30.60 -1.20
N ASP A 33 -13.47 -31.62 -0.39
CA ASP A 33 -14.21 -31.95 0.82
C ASP A 33 -13.80 -31.02 1.96
N ALA A 34 -14.75 -30.22 2.45
CA ALA A 34 -14.50 -29.25 3.51
C ALA A 34 -14.07 -29.89 4.83
N ARG A 35 -14.55 -31.10 5.15
CA ARG A 35 -14.18 -31.80 6.40
C ARG A 35 -12.76 -32.35 6.30
N GLU A 36 -12.42 -32.95 5.16
CA GLU A 36 -11.07 -33.45 4.90
C GLU A 36 -10.06 -32.30 4.92
N PHE A 37 -10.37 -31.18 4.25
CA PHE A 37 -9.51 -30.00 4.26
C PHE A 37 -9.26 -29.46 5.67
N VAL A 38 -10.31 -29.32 6.48
CA VAL A 38 -10.18 -28.85 7.86
C VAL A 38 -9.40 -29.84 8.73
N ALA A 39 -9.58 -31.15 8.52
CA ALA A 39 -8.83 -32.17 9.25
C ALA A 39 -7.34 -32.11 8.92
N MET A 40 -6.98 -31.99 7.63
CA MET A 40 -5.60 -31.84 7.18
C MET A 40 -4.94 -30.60 7.79
N VAL A 41 -5.57 -29.43 7.69
CA VAL A 41 -5.03 -28.17 8.25
C VAL A 41 -4.85 -28.26 9.76
N ARG A 42 -5.75 -28.94 10.47
CA ARG A 42 -5.61 -29.16 11.92
C ARG A 42 -4.43 -30.06 12.26
N GLN A 43 -4.25 -31.16 11.53
CA GLN A 43 -3.13 -32.07 11.74
C GLN A 43 -1.79 -31.38 11.46
N GLU A 44 -1.70 -30.62 10.36
CA GLU A 44 -0.52 -29.83 10.03
C GLU A 44 -0.22 -28.79 11.12
N LEU A 45 -1.24 -28.04 11.56
CA LEU A 45 -1.08 -27.07 12.65
C LEU A 45 -0.60 -27.72 13.95
N GLU A 46 -1.16 -28.86 14.32
CA GLU A 46 -0.77 -29.60 15.53
C GLU A 46 0.67 -30.09 15.44
N HIS A 47 1.05 -30.68 14.29
CA HIS A 47 2.41 -31.12 14.03
C HIS A 47 3.43 -29.97 14.12
N GLU A 48 3.16 -28.85 13.45
CA GLU A 48 4.03 -27.67 13.45
C GLU A 48 4.12 -27.01 14.84
N LEU A 49 3.04 -27.00 15.63
CA LEU A 49 3.07 -26.49 17.00
C LEU A 49 3.89 -27.38 17.94
N LEU A 50 3.80 -28.71 17.79
CA LEU A 50 4.63 -29.64 18.54
C LEU A 50 6.11 -29.46 18.19
N LEU A 51 6.42 -29.41 16.89
CA LEU A 51 7.78 -29.16 16.40
C LEU A 51 8.33 -27.82 16.89
N LEU A 52 7.52 -26.75 16.87
CA LEU A 52 7.89 -25.45 17.41
C LEU A 52 8.19 -25.54 18.91
N ASN A 53 7.34 -26.20 19.69
CA ASN A 53 7.54 -26.34 21.13
C ASN A 53 8.81 -27.12 21.48
N GLU A 54 9.15 -28.15 20.72
CA GLU A 54 10.38 -28.93 20.91
C GLU A 54 11.64 -28.15 20.55
N THR A 55 11.57 -27.34 19.49
CA THR A 55 12.74 -26.63 18.94
C THR A 55 12.98 -25.26 19.58
N ILE A 56 11.95 -24.60 20.13
CA ILE A 56 12.05 -23.24 20.68
C ILE A 56 13.12 -23.08 21.77
N PRO A 57 13.37 -24.02 22.69
CA PRO A 57 14.38 -23.85 23.73
C PRO A 57 15.81 -23.86 23.17
N ARG A 58 16.01 -24.42 21.97
CA ARG A 58 17.31 -24.54 21.28
C ARG A 58 17.49 -23.51 20.17
N ASN A 59 16.47 -22.70 19.88
CA ASN A 59 16.50 -21.77 18.77
C ASN A 59 17.15 -20.43 19.17
N GLU A 60 18.39 -20.18 18.75
CA GLU A 60 19.13 -18.94 19.05
C GLU A 60 18.46 -17.66 18.51
N LYS A 61 17.55 -17.80 17.53
CA LYS A 61 16.82 -16.68 16.92
C LYS A 61 15.53 -16.33 17.69
N VAL A 62 15.13 -17.12 18.67
CA VAL A 62 13.88 -16.90 19.44
C VAL A 62 14.19 -16.96 20.93
N ARG A 63 13.78 -15.93 21.68
CA ARG A 63 13.97 -15.86 23.13
C ARG A 63 12.63 -15.71 23.83
N ILE A 64 12.38 -16.56 24.81
CA ILE A 64 11.22 -16.41 25.70
C ILE A 64 11.64 -15.59 26.93
N LEU A 65 11.10 -14.39 27.07
CA LEU A 65 11.38 -13.46 28.16
C LEU A 65 10.44 -13.72 29.35
N ARG A 66 10.98 -13.69 30.58
CA ARG A 66 10.20 -13.92 31.81
C ARG A 66 9.37 -12.71 32.25
N ARG A 67 9.76 -11.49 31.83
CA ARG A 67 9.15 -10.20 32.22
C ARG A 67 8.90 -9.31 30.99
N GLY A 68 7.92 -8.41 31.09
CA GLY A 68 7.51 -7.49 30.03
C GLY A 68 6.22 -7.93 29.30
N GLU A 69 5.59 -7.00 28.60
CA GLU A 69 4.35 -7.24 27.84
C GLU A 69 4.57 -8.20 26.66
N ASN A 70 5.76 -8.20 26.07
CA ASN A 70 6.15 -9.08 24.95
C ASN A 70 7.10 -10.18 25.43
N ARG A 71 6.55 -11.37 25.66
CA ARG A 71 7.31 -12.54 26.16
C ARG A 71 8.06 -13.30 25.08
N ILE A 72 7.83 -13.02 23.80
CA ILE A 72 8.52 -13.66 22.68
C ILE A 72 9.34 -12.58 21.98
N SER A 73 10.65 -12.79 21.90
CA SER A 73 11.59 -11.89 21.22
C SER A 73 12.26 -12.63 20.07
N LEU A 74 12.13 -12.09 18.87
CA LEU A 74 12.82 -12.59 17.68
C LEU A 74 14.12 -11.80 17.49
N THR A 75 15.21 -12.51 17.21
CA THR A 75 16.48 -11.89 16.83
C THR A 75 16.28 -11.18 15.49
N PRO A 76 16.51 -9.85 15.41
CA PRO A 76 16.38 -9.13 14.15
C PRO A 76 17.28 -9.73 13.07
N PHE A 77 16.83 -9.66 11.82
CA PHE A 77 17.68 -10.02 10.70
C PHE A 77 18.96 -9.18 10.72
N LYS A 78 20.10 -9.82 10.45
CA LYS A 78 21.34 -9.10 10.19
C LYS A 78 21.09 -8.19 8.97
N PRO A 79 21.31 -6.86 9.09
CA PRO A 79 21.18 -5.98 7.95
C PRO A 79 22.03 -6.50 6.78
N ALA A 80 21.48 -6.46 5.58
CA ALA A 80 22.27 -6.76 4.40
C ALA A 80 23.44 -5.75 4.32
N PRO A 81 24.65 -6.18 3.94
CA PRO A 81 25.75 -5.26 3.73
C PRO A 81 25.37 -4.26 2.64
N GLU A 82 25.88 -3.03 2.75
CA GLU A 82 25.61 -2.03 1.72
C GLU A 82 26.12 -2.52 0.36
N PRO A 83 25.31 -2.42 -0.71
CA PRO A 83 25.73 -2.80 -2.04
C PRO A 83 26.97 -2.02 -2.48
N LYS A 84 27.92 -2.72 -3.10
CA LYS A 84 29.08 -2.07 -3.73
C LYS A 84 28.60 -1.05 -4.76
N GLY A 85 29.12 0.18 -4.70
CA GLY A 85 28.78 1.25 -5.64
C GLY A 85 27.57 2.12 -5.26
N LEU A 86 26.87 1.85 -4.14
CA LEU A 86 25.72 2.68 -3.72
C LEU A 86 26.10 4.17 -3.58
N THR A 87 27.24 4.47 -2.97
CA THR A 87 27.72 5.84 -2.80
C THR A 87 28.01 6.53 -4.14
N ALA A 88 28.61 5.80 -5.09
CA ALA A 88 28.88 6.32 -6.43
C ALA A 88 27.57 6.64 -7.17
N ILE A 89 26.59 5.74 -7.12
CA ILE A 89 25.27 5.96 -7.72
C ILE A 89 24.56 7.16 -7.09
N LYS A 90 24.58 7.29 -5.75
CA LYS A 90 24.00 8.45 -5.06
C LYS A 90 24.67 9.76 -5.48
N SER A 91 26.00 9.74 -5.64
CA SER A 91 26.75 10.92 -6.08
C SER A 91 26.38 11.30 -7.52
N GLU A 92 26.33 10.32 -8.43
CA GLU A 92 25.97 10.53 -9.83
C GLU A 92 24.53 11.07 -9.97
N ILE A 93 23.58 10.50 -9.23
CA ILE A 93 22.19 11.00 -9.19
C ILE A 93 22.16 12.45 -8.70
N GLY A 94 22.90 12.77 -7.62
CA GLY A 94 22.98 14.12 -7.08
C GLY A 94 23.61 15.13 -8.05
N GLN A 95 24.57 14.70 -8.89
CA GLN A 95 25.17 15.54 -9.92
C GLN A 95 24.23 15.77 -11.11
N ARG A 96 23.49 14.73 -11.53
CA ARG A 96 22.56 14.82 -12.67
C ARG A 96 21.25 15.54 -12.34
N SER A 97 20.79 15.45 -11.10
CA SER A 97 19.53 16.05 -10.65
C SER A 97 19.75 16.86 -9.36
N PRO A 98 20.44 18.02 -9.45
CA PRO A 98 20.74 18.82 -8.28
C PRO A 98 19.48 19.53 -7.75
N MET A 99 19.17 19.32 -6.46
CA MET A 99 18.20 20.07 -5.66
C MET A 99 16.85 20.40 -6.33
N THR A 100 16.31 19.49 -7.16
CA THR A 100 14.99 19.68 -7.76
C THR A 100 13.89 19.67 -6.69
N GLY A 101 13.08 20.72 -6.65
CA GLY A 101 11.96 20.81 -5.72
C GLY A 101 10.93 19.72 -5.99
N LEU A 102 10.32 19.18 -4.93
CA LEU A 102 9.24 18.21 -5.08
C LEU A 102 8.07 18.73 -5.96
N PRO A 103 7.68 20.02 -5.90
CA PRO A 103 6.69 20.58 -6.83
C PRO A 103 7.12 20.50 -8.30
N ASP A 104 8.40 20.74 -8.60
CA ASP A 104 8.92 20.64 -9.96
C ASP A 104 8.90 19.20 -10.46
N VAL A 105 9.35 18.25 -9.63
CA VAL A 105 9.27 16.81 -9.97
C VAL A 105 7.82 16.39 -10.23
N LEU A 106 6.88 16.88 -9.42
CA LEU A 106 5.46 16.58 -9.60
C LEU A 106 4.91 17.19 -10.90
N LYS A 107 5.33 18.41 -11.25
CA LYS A 107 4.96 19.08 -12.50
C LYS A 107 5.51 18.33 -13.72
N GLU A 108 6.80 17.98 -13.73
CA GLU A 108 7.40 17.22 -14.83
C GLU A 108 6.72 15.85 -14.98
N ALA A 109 6.49 15.13 -13.88
CA ALA A 109 5.74 13.88 -13.90
C ALA A 109 4.31 14.07 -14.44
N ALA A 110 3.65 15.18 -14.11
CA ALA A 110 2.32 15.47 -14.63
C ALA A 110 2.31 15.72 -16.14
N LEU A 111 3.31 16.43 -16.66
CA LEU A 111 3.48 16.67 -18.09
C LEU A 111 3.81 15.39 -18.85
N ASP A 112 4.71 14.56 -18.32
CA ASP A 112 5.16 13.33 -18.96
C ASP A 112 4.09 12.23 -18.99
N THR A 113 3.29 12.14 -17.92
CA THR A 113 2.33 11.03 -17.74
C THR A 113 0.89 11.40 -18.05
N GLY A 114 0.59 12.70 -18.20
CA GLY A 114 -0.79 13.18 -18.33
C GLY A 114 -1.68 12.82 -17.14
N LEU A 115 -1.10 12.75 -15.92
CA LEU A 115 -1.86 12.35 -14.73
C LEU A 115 -2.98 13.32 -14.36
N LEU A 116 -2.86 14.60 -14.72
CA LEU A 116 -3.86 15.62 -14.40
C LEU A 116 -5.18 15.40 -15.17
N ASP A 117 -5.12 14.71 -16.31
CA ASP A 117 -6.28 14.36 -17.13
C ASP A 117 -7.25 13.42 -16.42
N ALA A 118 -6.78 12.73 -15.37
CA ALA A 118 -7.61 11.88 -14.54
C ALA A 118 -8.60 12.65 -13.66
N PHE A 119 -8.37 13.94 -13.44
CA PHE A 119 -9.13 14.78 -12.52
C PHE A 119 -10.23 15.54 -13.24
N GLU A 120 -11.16 14.80 -13.82
CA GLU A 120 -12.38 15.36 -14.40
C GLU A 120 -13.39 15.70 -13.32
N THR A 121 -14.20 16.74 -13.54
CA THR A 121 -15.25 17.11 -12.59
C THR A 121 -16.46 16.19 -12.73
N SER A 122 -17.04 15.77 -11.61
CA SER A 122 -18.37 15.17 -11.58
C SER A 122 -19.50 16.20 -11.63
N ALA A 123 -19.18 17.51 -11.62
CA ALA A 123 -20.16 18.58 -11.55
C ALA A 123 -20.68 18.97 -12.95
N TYR A 124 -22.00 19.09 -13.08
CA TYR A 124 -22.71 19.37 -14.35
C TYR A 124 -22.32 20.70 -15.04
N ARG A 125 -21.65 21.64 -14.35
CA ARG A 125 -21.41 23.01 -14.83
C ARG A 125 -20.08 23.62 -14.37
N VAL A 126 -18.95 22.95 -14.58
CA VAL A 126 -17.64 23.60 -14.44
C VAL A 126 -16.90 23.52 -15.76
N ALA A 127 -16.90 24.62 -16.50
CA ALA A 127 -16.11 24.81 -17.71
C ALA A 127 -14.89 25.68 -17.37
N LEU A 128 -13.94 25.11 -16.62
CA LEU A 128 -12.62 25.70 -16.47
C LEU A 128 -11.74 25.16 -17.59
N SER A 129 -10.94 26.03 -18.21
CA SER A 129 -9.93 25.56 -19.15
C SER A 129 -8.85 24.78 -18.38
N LYS A 130 -8.30 23.75 -19.02
CA LYS A 130 -7.26 22.90 -18.43
C LYS A 130 -6.05 23.72 -17.96
N ALA A 131 -5.64 24.71 -18.75
CA ALA A 131 -4.54 25.62 -18.43
C ALA A 131 -4.75 26.40 -17.12
N VAL A 132 -6.00 26.68 -16.73
CA VAL A 132 -6.33 27.37 -15.46
C VAL A 132 -6.43 26.38 -14.30
N LEU A 133 -6.82 25.13 -14.57
CA LEU A 133 -7.01 24.10 -13.53
C LEU A 133 -5.71 23.41 -13.10
N ASP A 134 -4.78 23.19 -14.03
CA ASP A 134 -3.60 22.34 -13.80
C ASP A 134 -2.72 22.82 -12.64
N GLN A 135 -2.47 24.14 -12.54
CA GLN A 135 -1.64 24.70 -11.48
C GLN A 135 -2.28 24.56 -10.09
N PRO A 136 -3.53 25.01 -9.83
CA PRO A 136 -4.23 24.75 -8.58
C PRO A 136 -4.31 23.26 -8.23
N LEU A 137 -4.53 22.39 -9.22
CA LEU A 137 -4.61 20.96 -9.01
C LEU A 137 -3.27 20.36 -8.56
N LEU A 138 -2.15 20.76 -9.18
CA LEU A 138 -0.80 20.38 -8.75
C LEU A 138 -0.52 20.83 -7.31
N LEU A 139 -0.88 22.06 -6.96
CA LEU A 139 -0.73 22.59 -5.59
C LEU A 139 -1.59 21.82 -4.58
N CYS A 140 -2.81 21.43 -4.96
CA CYS A 140 -3.67 20.56 -4.15
C CYS A 140 -3.03 19.20 -3.92
N LEU A 141 -2.56 18.53 -4.98
CA LEU A 141 -1.91 17.21 -4.89
C LEU A 141 -0.64 17.28 -4.05
N TYR A 142 0.18 18.31 -4.23
CA TYR A 142 1.36 18.58 -3.41
C TYR A 142 0.99 18.76 -1.92
N GLY A 143 0.00 19.61 -1.62
CA GLY A 143 -0.42 19.90 -0.26
C GLY A 143 -1.00 18.68 0.47
N LEU A 144 -1.75 17.84 -0.24
CA LEU A 144 -2.33 16.60 0.28
C LEU A 144 -1.25 15.51 0.43
N GLY A 145 -0.44 15.29 -0.61
CA GLY A 145 0.58 14.23 -0.63
C GLY A 145 1.70 14.44 0.39
N THR A 146 2.07 15.70 0.68
CA THR A 146 3.08 16.03 1.69
C THR A 146 2.51 16.17 3.10
N ASN A 147 1.18 16.08 3.27
CA ASN A 147 0.48 16.44 4.50
C ASN A 147 0.74 17.89 4.98
N ALA A 148 1.23 18.77 4.09
CA ALA A 148 1.41 20.19 4.40
C ALA A 148 0.05 20.91 4.55
N GLY A 149 -0.99 20.45 3.86
CA GLY A 149 -2.33 21.02 3.89
C GLY A 149 -2.47 22.30 3.06
N LEU A 150 -3.67 22.53 2.54
CA LEU A 150 -3.94 23.57 1.54
C LEU A 150 -3.71 25.00 2.07
N LYS A 151 -3.97 25.27 3.35
CA LYS A 151 -3.72 26.60 3.95
C LYS A 151 -2.25 26.98 3.91
N ARG A 152 -1.35 26.03 4.20
CA ARG A 152 0.09 26.27 4.21
C ARG A 152 0.61 26.47 2.79
N VAL A 153 0.10 25.69 1.84
CA VAL A 153 0.45 25.84 0.42
C VAL A 153 0.00 27.21 -0.10
N ALA A 154 -1.26 27.60 0.13
CA ALA A 154 -1.76 28.92 -0.27
C ALA A 154 -1.00 30.08 0.39
N GLY A 155 -0.53 29.92 1.62
CA GLY A 155 0.31 30.93 2.28
C GLY A 155 1.75 31.01 1.76
N ALA A 156 2.18 30.04 0.95
CA ALA A 156 3.54 29.94 0.41
C ALA A 156 3.64 30.33 -1.08
N THR A 157 2.53 30.70 -1.73
CA THR A 157 2.48 31.17 -3.12
C THR A 157 1.51 32.34 -3.26
N THR A 158 1.74 33.19 -4.27
CA THR A 158 0.80 34.23 -4.70
C THR A 158 -0.18 33.74 -5.79
N ASP A 159 0.05 32.55 -6.33
CA ASP A 159 -0.60 32.10 -7.56
C ASP A 159 -1.99 31.50 -7.35
N ALA A 160 -2.31 31.06 -6.13
CA ALA A 160 -3.60 30.45 -5.82
C ALA A 160 -4.04 30.79 -4.40
N SER A 161 -5.31 31.18 -4.26
CA SER A 161 -5.90 31.44 -2.94
C SER A 161 -6.28 30.14 -2.23
N TYR A 162 -6.42 30.18 -0.90
CA TYR A 162 -6.90 29.01 -0.15
C TYR A 162 -8.32 28.58 -0.56
N GLU A 163 -9.19 29.54 -0.87
CA GLU A 163 -10.58 29.29 -1.28
C GLU A 163 -10.65 28.59 -2.63
N GLU A 164 -9.78 28.99 -3.56
CA GLU A 164 -9.60 28.36 -4.85
C GLU A 164 -9.08 26.92 -4.72
N LEU A 165 -8.00 26.70 -3.97
CA LEU A 165 -7.50 25.34 -3.71
C LEU A 165 -8.54 24.45 -3.04
N LEU A 166 -9.35 25.01 -2.13
CA LEU A 166 -10.42 24.26 -1.47
C LEU A 166 -11.55 23.91 -2.45
N HIS A 167 -11.89 24.82 -3.36
CA HIS A 167 -12.87 24.57 -4.42
C HIS A 167 -12.38 23.47 -5.37
N VAL A 168 -11.13 23.53 -5.82
CA VAL A 168 -10.52 22.53 -6.71
C VAL A 168 -10.47 21.16 -6.04
N HIS A 169 -9.99 21.10 -4.79
CA HIS A 169 -9.97 19.85 -4.03
C HIS A 169 -11.35 19.20 -3.92
N ARG A 170 -12.40 19.97 -3.64
CA ARG A 170 -13.77 19.43 -3.50
C ARG A 170 -14.40 19.00 -4.82
N SER A 171 -14.02 19.63 -5.93
CA SER A 171 -14.72 19.48 -7.21
C SER A 171 -14.05 18.48 -8.16
N PHE A 172 -12.74 18.25 -7.99
CA PHE A 172 -11.93 17.44 -8.91
C PHE A 172 -11.18 16.29 -8.20
N VAL A 173 -10.83 16.43 -6.91
CA VAL A 173 -10.05 15.39 -6.22
C VAL A 173 -10.98 14.37 -5.55
N HIS A 174 -11.13 13.22 -6.19
CA HIS A 174 -11.84 12.07 -5.65
C HIS A 174 -11.05 10.77 -5.81
N ALA A 175 -11.45 9.73 -5.07
CA ALA A 175 -10.72 8.45 -5.02
C ALA A 175 -10.55 7.79 -6.40
N GLY A 176 -11.55 7.93 -7.29
CA GLY A 176 -11.47 7.46 -8.67
C GLY A 176 -10.36 8.14 -9.48
N ALA A 177 -10.34 9.48 -9.50
CA ALA A 177 -9.33 10.28 -10.18
C ALA A 177 -7.92 10.00 -9.65
N LEU A 178 -7.76 9.89 -8.32
CA LEU A 178 -6.48 9.52 -7.71
C LEU A 178 -6.02 8.12 -8.14
N ARG A 179 -6.92 7.15 -8.24
CA ARG A 179 -6.58 5.79 -8.68
C ARG A 179 -6.12 5.79 -10.14
N GLU A 180 -6.84 6.48 -11.01
CA GLU A 180 -6.50 6.64 -12.42
C GLU A 180 -5.15 7.39 -12.59
N ALA A 181 -4.93 8.49 -11.87
CA ALA A 181 -3.66 9.20 -11.87
C ALA A 181 -2.50 8.32 -11.42
N CYS A 182 -2.68 7.53 -10.35
CA CYS A 182 -1.69 6.54 -9.91
C CYS A 182 -1.42 5.47 -10.98
N ALA A 183 -2.46 4.99 -11.67
CA ALA A 183 -2.31 4.01 -12.75
C ALA A 183 -1.51 4.57 -13.92
N ARG A 184 -1.76 5.83 -14.32
CA ARG A 184 -0.98 6.53 -15.37
C ARG A 184 0.49 6.63 -15.02
N VAL A 185 0.81 7.07 -13.80
CA VAL A 185 2.19 7.16 -13.32
C VAL A 185 2.85 5.78 -13.26
N ALA A 186 2.13 4.76 -12.78
CA ALA A 186 2.65 3.39 -12.73
C ALA A 186 2.91 2.84 -14.14
N ASN A 187 1.98 2.99 -15.07
CA ASN A 187 2.11 2.55 -16.46
C ASN A 187 3.28 3.25 -17.16
N ALA A 188 3.40 4.57 -17.02
CA ALA A 188 4.53 5.32 -17.59
C ALA A 188 5.87 4.87 -16.99
N THR A 189 5.93 4.65 -15.67
CA THR A 189 7.13 4.13 -14.99
C THR A 189 7.53 2.75 -15.52
N LEU A 190 6.55 1.88 -15.75
CA LEU A 190 6.79 0.53 -16.27
C LEU A 190 7.19 0.55 -17.75
N ALA A 191 6.65 1.49 -18.54
CA ALA A 191 6.99 1.64 -19.96
C ALA A 191 8.44 2.10 -20.18
N ILE A 192 8.95 3.02 -19.35
CA ILE A 192 10.34 3.52 -19.44
C ILE A 192 11.36 2.63 -18.72
N ARG A 193 10.89 1.58 -18.03
CA ARG A 193 11.72 0.74 -17.18
C ARG A 193 12.82 0.07 -17.97
N ASN A 194 14.06 0.20 -17.49
CA ASN A 194 15.17 -0.59 -17.99
C ASN A 194 15.10 -2.03 -17.42
N ALA A 195 14.74 -3.00 -18.25
CA ALA A 195 14.61 -4.40 -17.86
C ALA A 195 15.94 -5.05 -17.42
N VAL A 196 17.09 -4.59 -17.92
CA VAL A 196 18.40 -5.12 -17.52
C VAL A 196 18.69 -4.79 -16.05
N VAL A 197 18.35 -3.57 -15.63
CA VAL A 197 18.62 -3.10 -14.27
C VAL A 197 17.50 -3.52 -13.32
N LEU A 198 16.25 -3.27 -13.70
CA LEU A 198 15.08 -3.44 -12.84
C LEU A 198 14.37 -4.78 -13.05
N GLY A 199 14.76 -5.60 -14.03
CA GLY A 199 14.05 -6.84 -14.40
C GLY A 199 12.82 -6.54 -15.26
N ASP A 200 12.26 -7.57 -15.89
CA ASP A 200 11.05 -7.44 -16.70
C ASP A 200 9.85 -7.00 -15.87
N ALA A 201 8.93 -6.26 -16.49
CA ALA A 201 7.62 -5.98 -15.93
C ALA A 201 6.88 -7.30 -15.72
N GLY A 202 6.77 -7.72 -14.46
CA GLY A 202 6.18 -9.00 -14.11
C GLY A 202 4.71 -8.87 -13.71
N THR A 203 3.93 -9.92 -13.95
CA THR A 203 2.61 -10.11 -13.34
C THR A 203 2.70 -10.57 -11.88
N ALA A 204 3.85 -10.39 -11.22
CA ALA A 204 4.05 -10.78 -9.84
C ALA A 204 4.02 -9.54 -8.94
N CYS A 205 3.15 -9.55 -7.94
CA CYS A 205 2.95 -8.43 -7.04
C CYS A 205 3.25 -8.82 -5.59
N ALA A 206 3.99 -7.96 -4.89
CA ALA A 206 4.08 -8.00 -3.44
C ALA A 206 2.89 -7.26 -2.83
N SER A 207 2.21 -7.87 -1.87
CA SER A 207 1.05 -7.24 -1.24
C SER A 207 1.15 -7.26 0.29
N ASP A 208 1.01 -6.10 0.92
CA ASP A 208 1.09 -6.01 2.37
C ASP A 208 0.42 -4.75 2.93
N SER A 209 -0.03 -4.80 4.20
CA SER A 209 -0.56 -3.63 4.91
C SER A 209 0.49 -2.93 5.77
N THR A 210 0.43 -1.61 5.80
CA THR A 210 1.23 -0.78 6.72
C THR A 210 0.32 0.10 7.57
N LYS A 211 0.61 0.20 8.87
CA LYS A 211 -0.12 1.10 9.79
C LYS A 211 0.38 2.52 9.69
N PHE A 212 -0.54 3.44 9.43
CA PHE A 212 -0.33 4.87 9.53
C PHE A 212 -0.95 5.41 10.81
N GLY A 213 -0.18 6.18 11.58
CA GLY A 213 -0.70 6.87 12.75
C GLY A 213 -1.71 7.92 12.32
N ALA A 214 -2.87 7.93 12.96
CA ALA A 214 -3.93 8.90 12.68
C ALA A 214 -4.50 9.42 14.01
N TRP A 215 -4.99 10.66 14.00
CA TRP A 215 -5.58 11.26 15.19
C TRP A 215 -6.85 10.52 15.62
N ASP A 216 -7.10 10.48 16.93
CA ASP A 216 -8.17 9.70 17.55
C ASP A 216 -9.60 10.25 17.29
N ARG A 217 -9.72 11.45 16.72
CA ARG A 217 -11.02 12.09 16.45
C ARG A 217 -11.53 11.80 15.05
N ASN A 218 -11.32 10.59 14.54
CA ASN A 218 -11.88 10.18 13.26
C ASN A 218 -12.52 8.79 13.38
N LEU A 219 -13.59 8.56 12.60
CA LEU A 219 -14.37 7.31 12.64
C LEU A 219 -13.63 6.11 12.06
N MET A 220 -12.48 6.33 11.40
CA MET A 220 -11.72 5.31 10.68
C MET A 220 -10.50 4.81 11.47
N THR A 221 -10.10 5.55 12.51
CA THR A 221 -8.95 5.28 13.36
C THR A 221 -9.33 4.19 14.34
N GLU A 222 -8.59 3.10 14.28
CA GLU A 222 -8.77 1.95 15.17
C GLU A 222 -7.45 1.65 15.88
N TRP A 223 -7.56 1.05 17.08
CA TRP A 223 -6.39 0.48 17.73
C TRP A 223 -5.91 -0.75 16.97
N HIS A 224 -4.62 -0.78 16.62
CA HIS A 224 -4.05 -1.94 15.95
C HIS A 224 -3.37 -2.87 16.94
N ALA A 225 -3.96 -4.04 17.21
CA ALA A 225 -3.45 -5.00 18.19
C ALA A 225 -1.97 -5.39 17.99
N ARG A 226 -1.56 -5.67 16.74
CA ARG A 226 -0.17 -6.06 16.41
C ARG A 226 0.87 -4.93 16.54
N TYR A 227 0.53 -3.71 16.12
CA TYR A 227 1.48 -2.61 16.00
C TYR A 227 1.40 -1.62 17.17
N GLY A 228 0.43 -1.83 18.07
CA GLY A 228 0.05 -0.88 19.10
C GLY A 228 -0.44 0.46 18.53
N GLY A 229 -1.04 1.30 19.35
CA GLY A 229 -1.43 2.65 18.95
C GLY A 229 -2.63 2.72 17.98
N ARG A 230 -3.16 3.93 17.85
CA ARG A 230 -4.31 4.24 17.00
C ARG A 230 -3.86 4.66 15.61
N GLY A 231 -4.57 4.18 14.59
CA GLY A 231 -4.25 4.49 13.20
C GLY A 231 -5.19 3.85 12.19
N VAL A 232 -4.80 3.95 10.94
CA VAL A 232 -5.43 3.28 9.80
C VAL A 232 -4.44 2.33 9.15
N LEU A 233 -4.92 1.30 8.45
CA LEU A 233 -4.09 0.47 7.60
C LEU A 233 -4.22 0.93 6.16
N ILE A 234 -3.10 0.98 5.45
CA ILE A 234 -3.11 1.06 3.99
C ILE A 234 -2.56 -0.25 3.46
N TYR A 235 -3.34 -0.92 2.63
CA TYR A 235 -2.95 -2.12 1.91
C TYR A 235 -2.33 -1.73 0.59
N TRP A 236 -1.14 -2.23 0.29
CA TRP A 236 -0.37 -1.90 -0.90
C TRP A 236 -0.23 -3.11 -1.79
N HIS A 237 -0.19 -2.86 -3.09
CA HIS A 237 0.22 -3.80 -4.13
C HIS A 237 1.38 -3.16 -4.86
N VAL A 238 2.55 -3.78 -4.75
CA VAL A 238 3.81 -3.30 -5.30
C VAL A 238 4.34 -4.33 -6.28
N GLU A 239 4.47 -3.94 -7.54
CA GLU A 239 5.10 -4.76 -8.56
C GLU A 239 6.59 -4.97 -8.23
N LYS A 240 7.14 -6.09 -8.71
CA LYS A 240 8.49 -6.56 -8.42
C LYS A 240 9.53 -5.43 -8.38
N ARG A 241 9.96 -5.13 -7.16
CA ARG A 241 11.05 -4.24 -6.70
C ARG A 241 10.68 -2.80 -6.33
N ALA A 242 9.70 -2.14 -6.96
CA ALA A 242 9.58 -0.69 -6.73
C ALA A 242 8.20 -0.05 -6.94
N THR A 243 7.47 -0.41 -8.00
CA THR A 243 6.30 0.39 -8.41
C THR A 243 5.05 -0.02 -7.66
N CYS A 244 4.48 0.89 -6.87
CA CYS A 244 3.16 0.69 -6.27
C CYS A 244 2.09 0.81 -7.35
N VAL A 245 1.37 -0.28 -7.62
CA VAL A 245 0.31 -0.33 -8.65
C VAL A 245 -1.07 -0.07 -8.07
N TYR A 246 -1.30 -0.42 -6.80
CA TYR A 246 -2.59 -0.21 -6.16
C TYR A 246 -2.44 0.00 -4.66
N SER A 247 -3.32 0.81 -4.09
CA SER A 247 -3.42 0.99 -2.64
C SER A 247 -4.88 1.15 -2.20
N GLN A 248 -5.16 0.69 -0.98
CA GLN A 248 -6.50 0.79 -0.40
C GLN A 248 -6.43 1.03 1.10
N LEU A 249 -7.23 1.99 1.57
CA LEU A 249 -7.46 2.21 2.99
C LEU A 249 -8.29 1.07 3.58
N LYS A 250 -7.87 0.59 4.75
CA LYS A 250 -8.46 -0.54 5.43
C LYS A 250 -8.52 -0.29 6.95
N ARG A 251 -9.54 -0.85 7.60
CA ARG A 251 -9.67 -0.88 9.07
C ARG A 251 -8.68 -1.85 9.70
N CYS A 252 -8.11 -1.49 10.85
CA CYS A 252 -7.13 -2.32 11.57
C CYS A 252 -7.68 -3.70 11.93
N SER A 253 -8.98 -3.79 12.22
CA SER A 253 -9.68 -5.03 12.58
C SER A 253 -10.10 -5.91 11.39
N SER A 254 -10.11 -5.38 10.17
CA SER A 254 -10.67 -6.07 9.01
C SER A 254 -9.70 -7.10 8.40
N SER A 255 -10.20 -8.01 7.56
CA SER A 255 -9.37 -9.04 6.89
C SER A 255 -8.56 -8.46 5.72
N GLU A 256 -7.30 -8.88 5.57
CA GLU A 256 -6.45 -8.51 4.42
C GLU A 256 -6.87 -9.20 3.12
N VAL A 257 -7.58 -10.32 3.20
CA VAL A 257 -7.94 -11.14 2.04
C VAL A 257 -8.80 -10.37 1.05
N ALA A 258 -9.77 -9.60 1.54
CA ALA A 258 -10.64 -8.79 0.68
C ALA A 258 -9.84 -7.71 -0.07
N SER A 259 -8.96 -6.98 0.62
CA SER A 259 -8.11 -5.95 0.00
C SER A 259 -7.05 -6.53 -0.94
N MET A 260 -6.57 -7.75 -0.67
CA MET A 260 -5.71 -8.49 -1.58
C MET A 260 -6.45 -8.78 -2.89
N ILE A 261 -7.63 -9.39 -2.81
CA ILE A 261 -8.44 -9.73 -3.99
C ILE A 261 -8.84 -8.47 -4.76
N GLU A 262 -9.23 -7.41 -4.05
CA GLU A 262 -9.67 -6.18 -4.70
C GLU A 262 -8.54 -5.52 -5.50
N GLY A 263 -7.32 -5.44 -4.96
CA GLY A 263 -6.20 -4.84 -5.70
C GLY A 263 -5.77 -5.66 -6.92
N VAL A 264 -5.95 -6.98 -6.91
CA VAL A 264 -5.71 -7.84 -8.08
C VAL A 264 -6.72 -7.57 -9.19
N LEU A 265 -7.98 -7.33 -8.84
CA LEU A 265 -9.06 -7.14 -9.81
C LEU A 265 -9.19 -5.70 -10.29
N ARG A 266 -8.67 -4.72 -9.53
CA ARG A 266 -8.94 -3.28 -9.73
C ARG A 266 -7.67 -2.42 -9.72
N HIS A 267 -6.49 -2.97 -9.99
CA HIS A 267 -5.26 -2.17 -10.03
C HIS A 267 -5.24 -1.12 -11.16
N CYS A 268 -6.15 -1.19 -12.14
CA CYS A 268 -6.32 -0.19 -13.22
C CYS A 268 -5.07 0.09 -14.08
N THR A 269 -3.97 -0.63 -13.86
CA THR A 269 -2.75 -0.59 -14.69
C THR A 269 -2.85 -1.55 -15.87
N ASP A 270 -2.02 -1.32 -16.89
CA ASP A 270 -1.97 -2.12 -18.13
C ASP A 270 -1.30 -3.49 -17.93
N LEU A 271 -0.76 -3.73 -16.73
CA LEU A 271 -0.32 -5.05 -16.31
C LEU A 271 -1.50 -6.02 -16.41
N GLY A 272 -1.31 -7.20 -16.99
CA GLY A 272 -2.31 -8.28 -16.85
C GLY A 272 -2.51 -8.64 -15.37
N ASN A 273 -3.69 -9.18 -15.03
CA ASN A 273 -3.99 -9.62 -13.67
C ASN A 273 -2.81 -10.44 -13.10
N PRO A 274 -2.32 -10.12 -11.90
CA PRO A 274 -1.12 -10.75 -11.39
C PRO A 274 -1.30 -12.26 -11.25
N THR A 275 -0.36 -13.02 -11.82
CA THR A 275 -0.36 -14.49 -11.80
C THR A 275 0.26 -15.05 -10.52
N ALA A 276 0.97 -14.21 -9.74
CA ALA A 276 1.53 -14.57 -8.45
C ALA A 276 1.49 -13.38 -7.47
N ILE A 277 1.01 -13.62 -6.26
CA ILE A 277 0.99 -12.63 -5.19
C ILE A 277 1.83 -13.17 -4.04
N CYS A 278 2.85 -12.42 -3.65
CA CYS A 278 3.71 -12.79 -2.54
C CYS A 278 3.53 -11.79 -1.40
N ARG A 279 3.43 -12.29 -0.17
CA ARG A 279 3.52 -11.39 0.99
C ARG A 279 4.97 -10.98 1.15
N GLN A 280 5.23 -9.67 1.15
CA GLN A 280 6.60 -9.17 1.28
C GLN A 280 7.17 -9.62 2.65
N PRO A 281 8.34 -10.27 2.71
CA PRO A 281 8.98 -10.61 3.98
C PRO A 281 9.34 -9.31 4.69
N ARG A 282 8.64 -9.04 5.80
CA ARG A 282 8.74 -7.77 6.53
C ARG A 282 10.09 -7.68 7.24
N ALA A 283 10.99 -6.87 6.71
CA ALA A 283 12.09 -6.32 7.50
C ALA A 283 11.47 -5.37 8.54
N GLU A 284 11.46 -5.77 9.81
CA GLU A 284 11.10 -4.86 10.89
C GLU A 284 12.04 -3.64 10.87
N ARG A 285 11.43 -2.46 10.86
CA ARG A 285 12.05 -1.12 10.92
C ARG A 285 12.75 -0.64 9.65
N GLY A 286 12.06 -0.65 8.52
CA GLY A 286 12.12 0.48 7.60
C GLY A 286 11.02 1.47 7.97
N ARG A 287 11.30 2.53 8.74
CA ARG A 287 10.39 3.68 8.72
C ARG A 287 10.42 4.18 7.27
N PHE A 288 9.34 4.01 6.51
CA PHE A 288 9.00 5.01 5.50
C PHE A 288 8.69 6.29 6.28
N ARG A 289 9.75 6.99 6.73
CA ARG A 289 9.67 8.41 7.01
C ARG A 289 9.46 9.04 5.64
N LEU A 290 8.24 9.47 5.34
CA LEU A 290 8.13 10.75 4.65
C LEU A 290 9.00 11.70 5.48
N LEU A 291 10.16 12.08 4.93
CA LEU A 291 11.04 13.04 5.57
C LEU A 291 10.16 14.23 5.94
N PRO A 292 10.04 14.59 7.23
CA PRO A 292 9.45 15.86 7.58
C PRO A 292 10.38 16.92 6.98
N VAL A 293 9.92 17.57 5.92
CA VAL A 293 10.53 18.81 5.46
C VAL A 293 10.42 19.78 6.65
N ALA A 294 11.58 20.29 7.06
CA ALA A 294 11.82 21.35 8.02
C ALA A 294 11.55 21.06 9.52
N ARG A 295 12.64 20.81 10.26
CA ARG A 295 13.04 21.73 11.33
C ARG A 295 14.26 22.52 10.83
N LEU A 296 13.98 23.68 10.26
CA LEU A 296 14.70 24.93 10.48
C LEU A 296 13.62 25.93 10.90
#